data_AF-A0A2Z5V843-F1
#
_entry.id   AF-A0A2Z5V843-F1
#
_cell.length_a   1.000
_cell.length_b   1.000
_cell.length_c   1.000
_cell.angle_alpha   90.00
_cell.angle_beta   90.00
_cell.angle_gamma   90.00
#
_symmetry.space_group_name_H-M   'P 1'
#
loop_
_entity.id
_entity.type
_entity.pdbx_description
1 polymer ?
#
loop_
_entity_poly.entity_id
_entity_poly.type
_entity_poly.pdbx_seq_one_letter_code
_entity_poly.pdbx_strand_id
1 'polypeptide(L)'
;MGWRQVSKLQKTVLIVLFYLTIYLWISYVTTPSTTMTFVSEDLRMEAKYVLIFIVAPLVPVFSDADGANVFKNKNCGKCFVTNNRGFLPMSEYDAILVYGERSLLTETAAFMDPGKRYLLETTKKCIGSKFKKCVQEPRITSFSSKESYDLCSLCAYLRKSL
;
A
#
# COMPACT_ATOMS: atom_id res chain seq x y z
N MET A 1 17.30 60.18 30.05
CA MET A 1 16.33 59.13 30.46
C MET A 1 15.01 59.39 29.77
N GLY A 2 14.76 58.76 28.62
CA GLY A 2 13.50 58.94 27.88
C GLY A 2 12.74 57.62 27.83
N TRP A 3 11.94 57.34 28.85
CA TRP A 3 10.97 56.24 28.77
C TRP A 3 9.80 56.73 27.89
N ARG A 4 9.93 56.47 26.58
CA ARG A 4 8.85 56.69 25.61
C ARG A 4 7.63 55.89 26.08
N GLN A 5 6.50 56.55 26.30
CA GLN A 5 5.22 55.90 26.58
C GLN A 5 4.85 55.03 25.37
N VAL A 6 5.16 53.74 25.47
CA VAL A 6 4.77 52.73 24.48
C VAL A 6 3.24 52.61 24.55
N SER A 7 2.58 52.87 23.42
CA SER A 7 1.11 52.88 23.36
C SER A 7 0.55 51.51 23.73
N LYS A 8 -0.67 51.46 24.29
CA LYS A 8 -1.32 50.18 24.65
C LYS A 8 -1.36 49.21 23.47
N LEU A 9 -1.54 49.73 22.26
CA LEU A 9 -1.52 48.98 21.01
C LEU A 9 -0.17 48.28 20.76
N GLN A 10 0.94 49.00 20.94
CA GLN A 10 2.29 48.43 20.77
C GLN A 10 2.57 47.31 21.78
N LYS A 11 2.08 47.45 23.02
CA LYS A 11 2.20 46.38 24.03
C LYS A 11 1.39 45.14 23.63
N THR A 12 0.16 45.33 23.17
CA THR A 12 -0.70 44.21 22.74
C THR A 12 -0.10 43.48 21.54
N VAL A 13 0.38 44.22 20.53
CA VAL A 13 1.02 43.63 19.34
C VAL A 13 2.26 42.82 19.72
N LEU A 14 3.09 43.34 20.64
CA LEU A 14 4.28 42.65 21.10
C LEU A 14 3.94 41.36 21.84
N ILE A 15 2.91 41.38 22.69
CA ILE A 15 2.43 40.20 23.40
C ILE A 15 1.91 39.16 22.40
N VAL A 16 1.09 39.55 21.42
CA VAL A 16 0.55 38.63 20.41
C VAL A 16 1.67 37.99 19.59
N LEU A 17 2.65 38.78 19.13
CA LEU A 17 3.82 38.28 18.40
C LEU A 17 4.67 37.32 19.25
N PHE A 18 4.81 37.60 20.54
CA PHE A 18 5.52 36.74 21.47
C PHE A 18 4.80 35.40 21.67
N TYR A 19 3.48 35.42 21.85
CA TYR A 19 2.69 34.19 21.96
C TYR A 19 2.71 33.39 20.65
N LEU A 20 2.62 34.06 19.49
CA LEU A 20 2.70 33.42 18.18
C LEU A 20 4.07 32.75 17.98
N THR A 21 5.16 33.43 18.34
CA THR A 21 6.51 32.86 18.21
C THR A 21 6.70 31.66 19.13
N ILE A 22 6.26 31.73 20.39
CA ILE A 22 6.27 30.57 21.30
C ILE A 22 5.46 29.41 20.72
N TYR A 23 4.25 29.69 20.24
CA TYR A 23 3.38 28.66 19.65
C TYR A 23 4.03 27.98 18.45
N LEU A 24 4.62 28.75 17.53
CA LEU A 24 5.34 28.23 16.37
C LEU A 24 6.57 27.42 16.79
N TRP A 25 7.28 27.85 17.83
CA TRP A 25 8.46 27.15 18.33
C TRP A 25 8.11 25.82 18.98
N ILE A 26 7.08 25.82 19.84
CA ILE A 26 6.55 24.59 20.43
C ILE A 26 6.06 23.67 19.32
N SER A 27 5.26 24.17 18.37
CA SER A 27 4.78 23.38 17.24
C SER A 27 5.94 22.79 16.45
N TYR A 28 6.97 23.56 16.11
CA TYR A 28 8.13 23.03 15.38
C TYR A 28 8.88 21.93 16.14
N VAL A 29 8.99 22.04 17.47
CA VAL A 29 9.69 21.06 18.31
C VAL A 29 8.83 19.83 18.62
N THR A 30 7.52 19.99 18.76
CA THR A 30 6.59 18.89 19.10
C THR A 30 6.00 18.20 17.90
N THR A 31 6.00 18.85 16.73
CA THR A 31 5.62 18.17 15.49
C THR A 31 6.72 17.16 15.21
N PRO A 32 6.43 15.85 15.26
CA PRO A 32 7.43 14.87 14.87
C PRO A 32 7.89 15.25 13.47
N SER A 33 9.20 15.17 13.22
CA SER A 33 9.69 15.16 11.85
C SER A 33 8.97 14.01 11.16
N THR A 34 7.89 14.32 10.45
CA THR A 34 7.28 13.42 9.51
C THR A 34 8.33 13.27 8.43
N THR A 35 9.25 12.34 8.67
CA THR A 35 10.05 11.73 7.64
C THR A 35 9.04 11.04 6.75
N MET A 36 8.48 11.78 5.81
CA MET A 36 8.07 11.19 4.55
C MET A 36 9.36 10.62 3.98
N THR A 37 9.64 9.36 4.32
CA THR A 37 10.51 8.54 3.50
C THR A 37 9.76 8.39 2.19
N PHE A 38 9.89 9.41 1.32
CA PHE A 38 9.70 9.23 -0.10
C PHE A 38 10.66 8.11 -0.44
N VAL A 39 10.05 6.96 -0.67
CA VAL A 39 10.73 5.75 -1.09
C VAL A 39 11.66 6.18 -2.22
N SER A 40 12.96 6.07 -1.97
CA SER A 40 14.04 6.54 -2.85
C SER A 40 13.75 6.16 -4.30
N GLU A 41 14.10 7.03 -5.25
CA GLU A 41 13.87 6.89 -6.70
C GLU A 41 14.27 5.52 -7.31
N ASP A 42 15.03 4.70 -6.59
CA ASP A 42 15.28 3.29 -6.87
C ASP A 42 14.05 2.36 -6.80
N LEU A 43 12.93 2.84 -6.25
CA LEU A 43 11.63 2.17 -6.20
C LEU A 43 10.62 2.76 -7.20
N ARG A 44 11.11 3.28 -8.34
CA ARG A 44 10.33 3.20 -9.61
C ARG A 44 10.12 1.72 -9.96
N MET A 45 9.21 1.07 -9.23
CA MET A 45 8.86 -0.34 -9.37
C MET A 45 8.17 -0.65 -10.70
N GLU A 46 7.63 0.38 -11.36
CA GLU A 46 6.99 0.29 -12.68
C GLU A 46 7.86 -0.37 -13.75
N ALA A 47 9.19 -0.42 -13.58
CA ALA A 47 10.08 -1.04 -14.56
C ALA A 47 10.74 -2.37 -14.10
N LYS A 48 10.55 -2.82 -12.85
CA LYS A 48 11.34 -3.96 -12.30
C LYS A 48 10.53 -5.07 -11.64
N TYR A 49 9.33 -4.82 -11.15
CA TYR A 49 8.53 -5.82 -10.44
C TYR A 49 7.06 -5.69 -10.78
N VAL A 50 6.40 -6.83 -11.00
CA VAL A 50 4.93 -6.87 -11.04
C VAL A 50 4.39 -6.76 -9.62
N LEU A 51 3.48 -5.83 -9.39
CA LEU A 51 2.86 -5.54 -8.11
C LEU A 51 1.46 -6.15 -8.01
N ILE A 52 1.27 -7.01 -7.02
CA ILE A 52 0.01 -7.73 -6.80
C ILE A 52 -0.55 -7.38 -5.42
N PHE A 53 -1.79 -6.90 -5.38
CA PHE A 53 -2.50 -6.62 -4.14
C PHE A 53 -3.51 -7.73 -3.83
N ILE A 54 -3.63 -8.14 -2.56
CA ILE A 54 -4.65 -9.09 -2.10
C ILE A 54 -5.67 -8.37 -1.23
N VAL A 55 -6.93 -8.41 -1.67
CA VAL A 55 -8.09 -8.06 -0.86
C VAL A 55 -8.49 -9.29 -0.05
N ALA A 56 -8.00 -9.36 1.20
CA ALA A 56 -8.31 -10.44 2.13
C ALA A 56 -8.45 -9.89 3.57
N PRO A 57 -9.66 -9.46 4.00
CA PRO A 57 -9.85 -8.72 5.25
C PRO A 57 -9.55 -9.54 6.52
N LEU A 58 -9.64 -10.87 6.45
CA LEU A 58 -9.44 -11.77 7.60
C LEU A 58 -8.04 -12.41 7.64
N VAL A 59 -7.13 -11.98 6.76
CA VAL A 59 -5.79 -12.57 6.62
C VAL A 59 -4.73 -11.65 7.24
N PRO A 60 -3.74 -12.20 7.97
CA PRO A 60 -2.63 -11.42 8.50
C PRO A 60 -1.90 -10.60 7.42
N VAL A 61 -1.38 -9.44 7.80
CA VAL A 61 -0.67 -8.57 6.87
C VAL A 61 0.64 -9.23 6.39
N PHE A 62 0.92 -9.14 5.10
CA PHE A 62 2.19 -9.51 4.49
C PHE A 62 3.21 -8.44 4.83
N SER A 63 4.34 -8.84 5.43
CA SER A 63 5.50 -7.96 5.45
C SER A 63 6.10 -7.88 4.05
N ASP A 64 6.87 -6.84 3.75
CA ASP A 64 7.50 -6.69 2.43
C ASP A 64 8.40 -7.90 2.11
N ALA A 65 9.13 -8.40 3.10
CA ALA A 65 9.92 -9.62 2.95
C ALA A 65 9.07 -10.85 2.65
N ASP A 66 7.92 -11.01 3.33
CA ASP A 66 7.01 -12.12 3.03
C ASP A 66 6.47 -12.05 1.60
N GLY A 67 6.07 -10.87 1.15
CA GLY A 67 5.53 -10.63 -0.19
C GLY A 67 6.52 -10.97 -1.30
N ALA A 68 7.78 -10.55 -1.17
CA ALA A 68 8.83 -10.90 -2.11
C ALA A 68 9.20 -12.39 -2.07
N ASN A 69 9.19 -13.00 -0.88
CA ASN A 69 9.58 -14.39 -0.70
C ASN A 69 8.58 -15.39 -1.32
N VAL A 70 7.31 -15.02 -1.50
CA VAL A 70 6.31 -15.89 -2.17
C VAL A 70 6.80 -16.33 -3.54
N PHE A 71 7.24 -15.39 -4.38
CA PHE A 71 7.69 -15.68 -5.74
C PHE A 71 9.14 -16.12 -5.81
N LYS A 72 10.00 -15.61 -4.92
CA LYS A 72 11.40 -16.04 -4.82
C LYS A 72 11.51 -17.52 -4.49
N ASN A 73 10.77 -18.02 -3.50
CA ASN A 73 10.84 -19.42 -3.09
C ASN A 73 10.31 -20.38 -4.16
N LYS A 74 9.39 -19.91 -5.01
CA LYS A 74 8.82 -20.68 -6.11
C LYS A 74 9.60 -20.51 -7.44
N ASN A 75 10.64 -19.67 -7.47
CA ASN A 75 11.40 -19.30 -8.67
C ASN A 75 10.54 -18.74 -9.82
N CYS A 76 9.53 -17.92 -9.49
CA CYS A 76 8.52 -17.47 -10.45
C CYS A 76 8.80 -16.12 -11.11
N GLY A 77 9.92 -15.48 -10.75
CA GLY A 77 10.34 -14.21 -11.30
C GLY A 77 10.15 -13.03 -10.33
N LYS A 78 10.25 -11.82 -10.88
CA LYS A 78 10.22 -10.56 -10.15
C LYS A 78 8.77 -10.08 -9.93
N CYS A 79 8.10 -10.72 -8.99
CA CYS A 79 6.76 -10.33 -8.57
C CYS A 79 6.71 -10.11 -7.06
N PHE A 80 5.81 -9.24 -6.63
CA PHE A 80 5.62 -8.88 -5.25
C PHE A 80 4.13 -8.94 -4.92
N VAL A 81 3.80 -9.54 -3.78
CA VAL A 81 2.41 -9.62 -3.32
C VAL A 81 2.24 -9.07 -1.93
N THR A 82 1.22 -8.24 -1.72
CA THR A 82 0.90 -7.67 -0.40
C THR A 82 -0.60 -7.53 -0.20
N ASN A 83 -1.05 -7.49 1.05
CA ASN A 83 -2.39 -7.05 1.45
C ASN A 83 -2.33 -5.77 2.31
N ASN A 84 -1.17 -5.12 2.39
CA ASN A 84 -0.99 -3.88 3.13
C ASN A 84 -1.58 -2.71 2.35
N ARG A 85 -2.73 -2.20 2.81
CA ARG A 85 -3.43 -1.06 2.20
C ARG A 85 -2.61 0.24 2.20
N GLY A 86 -1.61 0.36 3.08
CA GLY A 86 -0.76 1.55 3.20
C GLY A 86 0.47 1.55 2.30
N PHE A 87 0.70 0.51 1.51
CA PHE A 87 1.92 0.40 0.69
C PHE A 87 1.88 1.32 -0.53
N LEU A 88 0.82 1.23 -1.34
CA LEU A 88 0.60 2.02 -2.55
C LEU A 88 -0.92 2.17 -2.79
N PRO A 89 -1.37 3.19 -3.54
CA PRO A 89 -2.76 3.27 -3.99
C PRO A 89 -3.11 2.07 -4.87
N MET A 90 -4.37 1.61 -4.82
CA MET A 90 -4.81 0.41 -5.56
C MET A 90 -4.65 0.53 -7.09
N SER A 91 -4.62 1.75 -7.64
CA SER A 91 -4.40 2.03 -9.07
C SER A 91 -3.03 1.57 -9.58
N GLU A 92 -2.01 1.62 -8.70
CA GLU A 92 -0.61 1.36 -9.02
C GLU A 92 -0.26 -0.12 -9.08
N TYR A 93 -1.18 -0.99 -8.65
CA TYR A 93 -0.96 -2.43 -8.75
C TYR A 93 -1.31 -2.92 -10.16
N ASP A 94 -0.57 -3.92 -10.63
CA ASP A 94 -0.80 -4.59 -11.91
C ASP A 94 -1.95 -5.59 -11.81
N ALA A 95 -2.13 -6.20 -10.63
CA ALA A 95 -3.22 -7.11 -10.35
C ALA A 95 -3.77 -6.98 -8.94
N ILE A 96 -5.08 -7.16 -8.82
CA ILE A 96 -5.81 -7.15 -7.56
C ILE A 96 -6.52 -8.49 -7.39
N LEU A 97 -6.08 -9.26 -6.41
CA LEU A 97 -6.57 -10.58 -6.06
C LEU A 97 -7.63 -10.47 -4.97
N VAL A 98 -8.86 -10.88 -5.26
CA VAL A 98 -9.94 -10.91 -4.27
C VAL A 98 -10.04 -12.31 -3.69
N TYR A 99 -9.78 -12.44 -2.38
CA TYR A 99 -9.89 -13.72 -1.68
C TYR A 99 -11.34 -14.05 -1.34
N GLY A 100 -11.82 -15.23 -1.73
CA GLY A 100 -13.12 -15.76 -1.33
C GLY A 100 -14.14 -15.81 -2.48
N GLU A 101 -15.39 -15.43 -2.21
CA GLU A 101 -16.46 -15.46 -3.21
C GLU A 101 -16.52 -14.17 -4.04
N ARG A 102 -16.95 -14.31 -5.30
CA ARG A 102 -17.19 -13.18 -6.23
C ARG A 102 -18.13 -12.11 -5.66
N SER A 103 -18.93 -12.44 -4.65
CA SER A 103 -19.90 -11.57 -3.98
C SER A 103 -19.27 -10.49 -3.09
N LEU A 104 -18.00 -10.61 -2.67
CA LEU A 104 -17.28 -9.57 -1.91
C LEU A 104 -16.87 -8.35 -2.77
N LEU A 105 -17.10 -8.41 -4.08
CA LEU A 105 -16.77 -7.34 -5.03
C LEU A 105 -17.71 -6.13 -4.96
N THR A 106 -18.94 -6.27 -4.49
CA THR A 106 -19.94 -5.21 -4.65
C THR A 106 -19.64 -3.92 -3.89
N GLU A 107 -18.88 -3.99 -2.78
CA GLU A 107 -18.57 -2.79 -1.98
C GLU A 107 -17.19 -2.19 -2.27
N THR A 108 -16.20 -2.99 -2.66
CA THR A 108 -14.82 -2.52 -2.92
C THR A 108 -14.52 -2.31 -4.40
N ALA A 109 -15.29 -2.93 -5.31
CA ALA A 109 -14.95 -2.98 -6.74
C ALA A 109 -15.61 -1.89 -7.59
N ALA A 110 -16.27 -0.88 -7.01
CA ALA A 110 -16.79 0.24 -7.79
C ALA A 110 -15.67 1.14 -8.35
N PHE A 111 -14.50 1.17 -7.71
CA PHE A 111 -13.40 2.11 -8.02
C PHE A 111 -12.16 1.48 -8.67
N MET A 112 -12.16 0.16 -8.93
CA MET A 112 -10.99 -0.55 -9.48
C MET A 112 -11.08 -0.71 -11.00
N ASP A 113 -9.96 -0.90 -11.71
CA ASP A 113 -9.99 -1.28 -13.13
C ASP A 113 -10.47 -2.75 -13.27
N PRO A 114 -11.56 -3.06 -14.01
CA PRO A 114 -12.02 -4.42 -14.24
C PRO A 114 -10.96 -5.35 -14.85
N GLY A 115 -10.06 -4.83 -15.67
CA GLY A 115 -9.02 -5.61 -16.35
C GLY A 115 -7.94 -6.15 -15.42
N LYS A 116 -7.77 -5.53 -14.24
CA LYS A 116 -6.76 -5.89 -13.25
C LYS A 116 -7.28 -6.81 -12.14
N ARG A 117 -8.56 -7.21 -12.19
CA ARG A 117 -9.20 -7.99 -11.11
C ARG A 117 -9.08 -9.48 -11.35
N TYR A 118 -8.75 -10.19 -10.29
CA TYR A 118 -8.70 -11.65 -10.28
C TYR A 118 -9.32 -12.22 -9.02
N LEU A 119 -9.98 -13.37 -9.14
CA LEU A 119 -10.51 -14.15 -8.04
C LEU A 119 -9.43 -15.09 -7.53
N LEU A 120 -9.09 -15.02 -6.25
CA LEU A 120 -8.14 -15.91 -5.59
C LEU A 120 -8.88 -16.99 -4.81
N GLU A 121 -8.82 -18.21 -5.34
CA GLU A 121 -9.41 -19.42 -4.77
C GLU A 121 -8.32 -20.22 -4.06
N THR A 122 -8.34 -20.18 -2.72
CA THR A 122 -7.39 -20.94 -1.90
C THR A 122 -7.95 -21.22 -0.51
N THR A 123 -7.29 -22.13 0.22
CA THR A 123 -7.69 -22.46 1.59
C THR A 123 -7.27 -21.35 2.57
N LYS A 124 -8.07 -21.13 3.62
CA LYS A 124 -7.74 -20.18 4.71
C LYS A 124 -6.36 -20.43 5.31
N LYS A 125 -5.97 -21.70 5.43
CA LYS A 125 -4.64 -22.12 5.93
C LYS A 125 -3.51 -21.70 5.00
N CYS A 126 -3.67 -21.89 3.68
CA CYS A 126 -2.66 -21.52 2.69
C CYS A 126 -2.42 -20.00 2.70
N ILE A 127 -3.48 -19.19 2.58
CA ILE A 127 -3.35 -17.73 2.58
C ILE A 127 -2.91 -17.16 3.94
N GLY A 128 -3.41 -17.72 5.05
CA GLY A 128 -2.99 -17.35 6.40
C GLY A 128 -1.52 -17.70 6.69
N SER A 129 -0.99 -18.73 6.03
CA SER A 129 0.43 -19.09 6.05
C SER A 129 1.28 -18.33 5.01
N LYS A 130 0.72 -17.29 4.38
CA LYS A 130 1.37 -16.49 3.34
C LYS A 130 1.90 -17.34 2.18
N PHE A 131 1.08 -18.30 1.75
CA PHE A 131 1.37 -19.26 0.69
C PHE A 131 2.54 -20.24 0.95
N LYS A 132 3.08 -20.31 2.16
CA LYS A 132 4.21 -21.21 2.51
C LYS A 132 3.76 -22.67 2.69
N LYS A 133 2.51 -22.91 3.13
CA LYS A 133 1.98 -24.25 3.46
C LYS A 133 0.66 -24.52 2.75
N CYS A 134 0.70 -24.61 1.42
CA CYS A 134 -0.46 -24.87 0.59
C CYS A 134 -0.52 -26.35 0.20
N VAL A 135 -1.64 -27.00 0.51
CA VAL A 135 -1.89 -28.41 0.10
C VAL A 135 -2.17 -28.48 -1.40
N GLN A 136 -2.86 -27.45 -1.92
CA GLN A 136 -3.11 -27.25 -3.34
C GLN A 136 -2.66 -25.84 -3.71
N GLU A 137 -2.15 -25.69 -4.93
CA GLU A 137 -1.73 -24.40 -5.44
C GLU A 137 -2.94 -23.46 -5.55
N PRO A 138 -2.82 -22.19 -5.13
CA PRO A 138 -3.91 -21.22 -5.28
C PRO A 138 -4.29 -21.06 -6.75
N ARG A 139 -5.60 -21.09 -7.03
CA ARG A 139 -6.14 -20.80 -8.36
C ARG A 139 -6.54 -19.34 -8.42
N ILE A 140 -6.12 -18.68 -9.50
CA ILE A 140 -6.37 -17.26 -9.73
C ILE A 140 -7.12 -17.10 -11.05
N THR A 141 -8.35 -16.64 -11.01
CA THR A 141 -9.20 -16.54 -12.21
C THR A 141 -9.46 -15.09 -12.58
N SER A 142 -9.12 -14.69 -13.79
CA SER A 142 -9.40 -13.34 -14.30
C SER A 142 -10.89 -13.07 -14.36
N PHE A 143 -11.33 -11.90 -13.91
CA PHE A 143 -12.73 -11.51 -14.05
C PHE A 143 -13.10 -11.15 -15.49
N SER A 144 -12.17 -10.60 -16.25
CA SER A 144 -12.39 -10.15 -17.63
C SER A 144 -12.31 -11.31 -18.62
N SER A 145 -11.18 -12.03 -18.65
CA SER A 145 -10.93 -13.09 -19.63
C SER A 145 -11.44 -14.47 -19.21
N LYS A 146 -11.78 -14.66 -17.92
CA LYS A 146 -12.13 -15.96 -17.32
C LYS A 146 -11.00 -17.00 -17.35
N GLU A 147 -9.81 -16.62 -17.78
CA GLU A 147 -8.63 -17.49 -17.75
C GLU A 147 -8.20 -17.75 -16.31
N SER A 148 -7.66 -18.95 -16.08
CA SER A 148 -7.16 -19.38 -14.78
C SER A 148 -5.64 -19.47 -14.79
N TYR A 149 -5.03 -18.99 -13.72
CA TYR A 149 -3.60 -18.92 -13.49
C TYR A 149 -3.28 -19.49 -12.11
N ASP A 150 -2.08 -20.04 -11.94
CA ASP A 150 -1.44 -20.09 -10.63
C ASP A 150 -0.69 -18.77 -10.35
N LEU A 151 -0.09 -18.63 -9.17
CA LEU A 151 0.66 -17.42 -8.80
C LEU A 151 1.80 -17.11 -9.79
N CYS A 152 2.50 -18.13 -10.27
CA CYS A 152 3.67 -18.01 -11.12
C CYS A 152 3.29 -17.72 -12.57
N SER A 153 2.26 -18.39 -13.06
CA SER A 153 1.66 -18.16 -14.37
C SER A 153 1.09 -16.75 -14.47
N LEU A 154 0.43 -16.25 -13.42
CA LEU A 154 -0.04 -14.86 -13.37
C LEU A 154 1.13 -13.88 -13.39
N CYS A 155 2.16 -14.12 -12.58
CA CYS A 155 3.38 -13.30 -12.55
C CYS A 155 4.03 -13.21 -13.94
N ALA A 156 4.15 -14.35 -14.64
CA ALA A 156 4.72 -14.40 -15.97
C ALA A 156 3.86 -13.70 -17.02
N TYR A 157 2.53 -13.81 -16.92
CA TYR A 157 1.57 -13.12 -17.78
C TYR A 157 1.69 -11.60 -17.65
N LEU A 158 1.56 -11.08 -16.43
CA LEU A 158 1.62 -9.64 -16.15
C LEU A 158 2.94 -9.02 -16.60
N ARG A 159 4.06 -9.74 -16.44
CA ARG A 159 5.38 -9.27 -16.89
C ARG A 159 5.52 -9.17 -18.41
N LYS A 160 4.73 -9.92 -19.19
CA LYS A 160 4.72 -9.81 -20.66
C LYS A 160 3.82 -8.67 -21.14
N SER A 161 2.90 -8.21 -20.29
CA SER A 161 1.93 -7.16 -20.60
C SER A 161 2.40 -5.76 -20.23
N LEU A 162 3.51 -5.65 -19.47
CA LEU A 162 4.26 -4.43 -19.18
C LEU A 162 5.29 -4.16 -20.27
#